data_AF-A0A6I1HSN9-F1
#
_entry.id   AF-A0A6I1HSN9-F1
#
_cell.length_a   1.000
_cell.length_b   1.000
_cell.length_c   1.000
_cell.angle_alpha   90.00
_cell.angle_beta   90.00
_cell.angle_gamma   90.00
#
_symmetry.space_group_name_H-M   'P 1'
#
loop_
_entity.id
_entity.type
_entity.pdbx_description
1 polymer ?
#
loop_
_entity_poly.entity_id
_entity_poly.type
_entity_poly.pdbx_seq_one_letter_code
_entity_poly.pdbx_strand_id
1 'polypeptide(L)'
;MSINLRPRRQRQGGVFAVEFAMLALLFFLFLFAMLEVARAVYMWNLVHEITRRAARAAAVTDFSNAGAMQAVRTQAVLRTAPGALPLGGGISDAYVRIDYLSQAGGAVLAAVPVTAMPGCPQRNRINCLDDPHGASCIRFVRARLCVPSEGARCESVPYRPILPLLGVMFPSGAGAVRLPNGATMAVAESLGYPDNSGFCP
;
A
#
# COMPACT_ATOMS: atom_id res chain seq x y z
N MET A 1 47.83 -60.87 -38.27
CA MET A 1 46.37 -60.66 -38.13
C MET A 1 46.18 -59.35 -37.37
N SER A 2 45.97 -58.24 -38.07
CA SER A 2 45.87 -56.91 -37.45
C SER A 2 44.41 -56.53 -37.27
N ILE A 3 43.98 -56.46 -36.02
CA ILE A 3 42.62 -56.05 -35.65
C ILE A 3 42.58 -54.52 -35.62
N ASN A 4 41.96 -53.92 -36.62
CA ASN A 4 41.72 -52.47 -36.69
C ASN A 4 40.48 -52.13 -35.83
N LEU A 5 40.69 -51.73 -34.58
CA LEU A 5 39.64 -51.12 -33.75
C LEU A 5 39.51 -49.64 -34.11
N ARG A 6 38.50 -49.29 -34.90
CA ARG A 6 38.13 -47.89 -35.13
C ARG A 6 37.66 -47.26 -33.82
N PRO A 7 38.26 -46.14 -33.36
CA PRO A 7 37.79 -45.46 -32.16
C PRO A 7 36.38 -44.91 -32.42
N ARG A 8 35.41 -45.41 -31.67
CA ARG A 8 34.03 -44.92 -31.70
C ARG A 8 34.04 -43.53 -31.10
N ARG A 9 34.03 -42.50 -31.94
CA ARG A 9 33.96 -41.08 -31.54
C ARG A 9 32.63 -40.88 -30.79
N GLN A 10 32.65 -41.01 -29.47
CA GLN A 10 31.49 -40.72 -28.63
C GLN A 10 31.13 -39.25 -28.84
N ARG A 11 29.97 -39.00 -29.44
CA ARG A 11 29.46 -37.64 -29.64
C ARG A 11 29.05 -37.10 -28.26
N GLN A 12 29.92 -36.34 -27.62
CA GLN A 12 29.66 -35.58 -26.37
C GLN A 12 28.68 -34.41 -26.57
N GLY A 13 27.73 -34.52 -27.51
CA GLY A 13 26.83 -33.41 -27.87
C GLY A 13 25.84 -33.04 -26.76
N GLY A 14 25.52 -33.97 -25.86
CA GLY A 14 24.59 -33.74 -24.74
C GLY A 14 25.24 -33.14 -23.49
N VAL A 15 26.56 -33.30 -23.30
CA VAL A 15 27.24 -32.85 -22.08
C VAL A 15 27.22 -31.33 -21.96
N PHE A 16 27.52 -30.64 -23.07
CA PHE A 16 27.41 -29.18 -23.15
C PHE A 16 26.00 -28.66 -22.85
N ALA A 17 24.96 -29.37 -23.29
CA ALA A 17 23.58 -28.97 -23.04
C ALA A 17 23.23 -29.07 -21.54
N VAL A 18 23.74 -30.08 -20.83
CA VAL A 18 23.54 -30.26 -19.39
C VAL A 18 24.29 -29.21 -18.59
N GLU A 19 25.56 -28.95 -18.91
CA GLU A 19 26.36 -27.90 -18.26
C GLU A 19 25.72 -26.53 -18.45
N PHE A 20 25.27 -26.22 -19.68
CA PHE A 20 24.56 -24.98 -19.97
C PHE A 20 23.25 -24.88 -19.19
N ALA A 21 22.45 -25.96 -19.12
CA ALA A 21 21.20 -25.96 -18.37
C ALA A 21 21.41 -25.69 -16.88
N MET A 22 22.47 -26.24 -16.29
CA MET A 22 22.80 -26.02 -14.87
C MET A 22 23.21 -24.57 -14.61
N LEU A 23 24.04 -23.99 -15.48
CA LEU A 23 24.42 -22.57 -15.40
C LEU A 23 23.22 -21.64 -15.65
N ALA A 24 22.38 -21.97 -16.63
CA ALA A 24 21.16 -21.22 -16.92
C ALA A 24 20.20 -21.21 -15.73
N LEU A 25 20.04 -22.34 -15.03
CA LEU A 25 19.22 -22.42 -13.83
C LEU A 25 19.73 -21.47 -12.72
N LEU A 26 21.03 -21.47 -12.46
CA LEU A 26 21.63 -20.54 -11.49
C LEU A 26 21.48 -19.07 -11.92
N PHE A 27 21.68 -18.79 -13.20
CA PHE A 27 21.52 -17.45 -13.76
C PHE A 27 20.07 -16.95 -13.62
N PHE A 28 19.08 -17.76 -13.97
CA PHE A 28 17.67 -17.37 -13.85
C PHE A 28 17.23 -17.22 -12.39
N LEU A 29 17.71 -18.08 -11.48
CA LEU A 29 17.48 -17.91 -10.04
C LEU A 29 18.00 -16.56 -9.54
N PHE A 30 19.24 -16.21 -9.91
CA PHE A 30 19.85 -14.93 -9.56
C PHE A 30 19.05 -13.76 -10.15
N LEU A 31 18.70 -13.83 -11.44
CA LEU A 31 17.92 -12.80 -12.13
C LEU A 31 16.58 -12.55 -11.44
N PHE A 32 15.85 -13.62 -11.12
CA PHE A 32 14.56 -13.55 -10.43
C PHE A 32 14.68 -13.01 -9.01
N ALA A 33 15.72 -13.39 -8.27
CA ALA A 33 16.01 -12.80 -6.98
C ALA A 33 16.21 -11.28 -7.07
N MET A 34 16.98 -10.81 -8.06
CA MET A 34 17.23 -9.38 -8.23
C MET A 34 15.98 -8.60 -8.62
N LEU A 35 15.13 -9.17 -9.48
CA LEU A 35 13.84 -8.58 -9.82
C LEU A 35 12.93 -8.46 -8.60
N GLU A 36 12.88 -9.46 -7.72
CA GLU A 36 12.08 -9.38 -6.50
C GLU A 36 12.64 -8.40 -5.47
N VAL A 37 13.97 -8.28 -5.34
CA VAL A 37 14.58 -7.26 -4.48
C VAL A 37 14.27 -5.86 -4.99
N ALA A 38 14.39 -5.63 -6.31
CA ALA A 38 14.02 -4.35 -6.92
C ALA A 38 12.55 -4.01 -6.66
N ARG A 39 11.65 -5.00 -6.76
CA ARG A 39 10.23 -4.83 -6.45
C ARG A 39 9.95 -4.58 -4.98
N ALA A 40 10.69 -5.20 -4.07
CA ALA A 40 10.58 -4.95 -2.63
C ALA A 40 10.94 -3.49 -2.30
N VAL A 41 12.02 -2.97 -2.87
CA VAL A 41 12.42 -1.56 -2.72
C VAL A 41 11.37 -0.62 -3.33
N TYR A 42 10.82 -0.95 -4.50
CA TYR A 42 9.70 -0.23 -5.09
C TYR A 42 8.50 -0.15 -4.12
N MET A 43 8.13 -1.28 -3.50
CA MET A 43 7.01 -1.31 -2.56
C MET A 43 7.27 -0.44 -1.34
N TRP A 44 8.48 -0.51 -0.78
CA TRP A 44 8.87 0.27 0.39
C TRP A 44 8.69 1.77 0.17
N ASN A 45 9.13 2.26 -0.99
CA ASN A 45 8.98 3.66 -1.36
C ASN A 45 7.50 4.02 -1.63
N LEU A 46 6.76 3.10 -2.26
CA LEU A 46 5.36 3.33 -2.56
C LEU A 46 4.46 3.43 -1.34
N VAL A 47 4.75 2.73 -0.24
CA VAL A 47 3.97 2.87 0.99
C VAL A 47 3.89 4.34 1.43
N HIS A 48 5.00 5.08 1.36
CA HIS A 48 5.04 6.49 1.71
C HIS A 48 4.30 7.37 0.69
N GLU A 49 4.45 7.08 -0.59
CA GLU A 49 3.78 7.84 -1.64
C GLU A 49 2.25 7.65 -1.61
N ILE A 50 1.77 6.41 -1.42
CA ILE A 50 0.35 6.08 -1.31
C ILE A 50 -0.27 6.84 -0.14
N THR A 51 0.36 6.77 1.04
CA THR A 51 -0.17 7.45 2.24
C THR A 51 -0.14 8.97 2.09
N ARG A 52 0.91 9.53 1.47
CA ARG A 52 0.98 10.97 1.20
C ARG A 52 -0.10 11.45 0.24
N ARG A 53 -0.33 10.72 -0.86
CA ARG A 53 -1.40 11.02 -1.83
C ARG A 53 -2.77 10.92 -1.18
N ALA A 54 -3.03 9.82 -0.46
CA ALA A 54 -4.29 9.60 0.23
C ALA A 54 -4.57 10.72 1.26
N ALA A 55 -3.60 11.09 2.10
CA ALA A 55 -3.79 12.12 3.12
C ALA A 55 -4.12 13.49 2.49
N ARG A 56 -3.38 13.89 1.45
CA ARG A 56 -3.59 15.18 0.76
C ARG A 56 -4.91 15.22 0.01
N ALA A 57 -5.25 14.16 -0.71
CA ALA A 57 -6.52 14.10 -1.44
C ALA A 57 -7.71 14.06 -0.47
N ALA A 58 -7.61 13.32 0.63
CA ALA A 58 -8.67 13.25 1.63
C ALA A 58 -8.85 14.58 2.41
N ALA A 59 -7.81 15.39 2.56
CA ALA A 59 -7.90 16.71 3.20
C ALA A 59 -8.83 17.69 2.46
N VAL A 60 -9.05 17.48 1.16
CA VAL A 60 -9.86 18.35 0.30
C VAL A 60 -11.11 17.66 -0.26
N THR A 61 -11.32 16.38 0.04
CA THR A 61 -12.44 15.61 -0.48
C THR A 61 -13.56 15.52 0.55
N ASP A 62 -14.80 15.50 0.08
CA ASP A 62 -15.98 15.29 0.92
C ASP A 62 -15.94 13.90 1.56
N PHE A 63 -15.70 13.87 2.86
CA PHE A 63 -15.63 12.65 3.66
C PHE A 63 -16.98 11.96 3.83
N SER A 64 -18.10 12.69 3.67
CA SER A 64 -19.46 12.14 3.77
C SER A 64 -19.86 11.40 2.49
N ASN A 65 -19.21 11.72 1.37
CA ASN A 65 -19.44 11.06 0.09
C ASN A 65 -18.56 9.81 -0.06
N ALA A 66 -19.15 8.64 0.16
CA ALA A 66 -18.46 7.36 0.04
C ALA A 66 -17.83 7.13 -1.35
N GLY A 67 -18.47 7.59 -2.43
CA GLY A 67 -17.94 7.48 -3.79
C GLY A 67 -16.70 8.34 -4.01
N ALA A 68 -16.70 9.57 -3.50
CA ALA A 68 -15.54 10.45 -3.56
C ALA A 68 -14.36 9.90 -2.75
N MET A 69 -14.62 9.39 -1.54
CA MET A 69 -13.60 8.73 -0.73
C MET A 69 -13.05 7.46 -1.37
N GLN A 70 -13.88 6.70 -2.10
CA GLN A 70 -13.41 5.55 -2.86
C GLN A 70 -12.51 5.95 -4.04
N ALA A 71 -12.81 7.08 -4.70
CA ALA A 71 -11.94 7.64 -5.72
C ALA A 71 -10.58 8.06 -5.14
N VAL A 72 -10.55 8.66 -3.94
CA VAL A 72 -9.31 8.99 -3.23
C VAL A 72 -8.46 7.74 -2.98
N ARG A 73 -9.06 6.66 -2.46
CA ARG A 73 -8.35 5.38 -2.22
C ARG A 73 -7.80 4.78 -3.51
N THR A 74 -8.58 4.83 -4.58
CA THR A 74 -8.18 4.35 -5.92
C THR A 74 -6.99 5.14 -6.47
N GLN A 75 -7.07 6.47 -6.44
CA GLN A 75 -5.99 7.33 -6.93
C GLN A 75 -4.73 7.22 -6.07
N ALA A 76 -4.87 7.01 -4.76
CA ALA A 76 -3.75 6.82 -3.85
C ALA A 76 -2.89 5.61 -4.24
N VAL A 77 -3.50 4.52 -4.71
CA VAL A 77 -2.79 3.32 -5.21
C VAL A 77 -2.40 3.41 -6.69
N LEU A 78 -2.25 4.63 -7.22
CA LEU A 78 -1.80 4.91 -8.59
C LEU A 78 -2.74 4.33 -9.68
N ARG A 79 -4.04 4.32 -9.41
CA ARG A 79 -5.07 3.76 -10.29
C ARG A 79 -6.11 4.82 -10.67
N THR A 80 -6.75 4.60 -11.82
CA THR A 80 -7.91 5.38 -12.29
C THR A 80 -9.25 4.65 -12.10
N ALA A 81 -9.20 3.35 -11.81
CA ALA A 81 -10.35 2.50 -11.52
C ALA A 81 -9.99 1.51 -10.39
N PRO A 82 -10.97 1.02 -9.62
CA PRO A 82 -10.74 0.10 -8.51
C PRO A 82 -9.83 -1.07 -8.90
N GLY A 83 -9.02 -1.55 -7.96
CA GLY A 83 -8.17 -2.71 -8.18
C GLY A 83 -6.79 -2.60 -7.54
N ALA A 84 -5.94 -3.57 -7.89
CA ALA A 84 -4.62 -3.70 -7.30
C ALA A 84 -3.63 -2.69 -7.89
N LEU A 85 -2.74 -2.22 -7.02
CA LEU A 85 -1.52 -1.51 -7.36
C LEU A 85 -0.70 -2.35 -8.36
N PRO A 86 -0.24 -1.78 -9.49
CA PRO A 86 0.66 -2.48 -10.39
C PRO A 86 1.91 -2.99 -9.65
N LEU A 87 2.27 -4.25 -9.85
CA LEU A 87 3.37 -4.92 -9.12
C LEU A 87 3.18 -4.93 -7.58
N GLY A 88 1.95 -4.68 -7.12
CA GLY A 88 1.50 -4.54 -5.73
C GLY A 88 1.46 -5.82 -4.89
N GLY A 89 1.56 -7.00 -5.49
CA GLY A 89 1.36 -8.27 -4.77
C GLY A 89 -0.05 -8.43 -4.17
N GLY A 90 -1.06 -7.79 -4.78
CA GLY A 90 -2.46 -7.83 -4.34
C GLY A 90 -2.88 -6.69 -3.40
N ILE A 91 -2.01 -5.72 -3.14
CA ILE A 91 -2.37 -4.47 -2.46
C ILE A 91 -3.30 -3.67 -3.37
N SER A 92 -4.48 -3.30 -2.87
CA SER A 92 -5.49 -2.53 -3.59
C SER A 92 -5.92 -1.30 -2.80
N ASP A 93 -6.85 -0.52 -3.36
CA ASP A 93 -7.50 0.61 -2.69
C ASP A 93 -8.11 0.26 -1.32
N ALA A 94 -8.51 -1.00 -1.09
CA ALA A 94 -9.03 -1.50 0.18
C ALA A 94 -7.99 -1.47 1.33
N TYR A 95 -6.70 -1.42 1.01
CA TYR A 95 -5.62 -1.34 2.02
C TYR A 95 -5.37 0.09 2.50
N VAL A 96 -5.94 1.09 1.82
CA VAL A 96 -5.77 2.50 2.19
C VAL A 96 -6.81 2.89 3.23
N ARG A 97 -6.35 3.04 4.47
CA ARG A 97 -7.18 3.51 5.59
C ARG A 97 -7.00 5.01 5.78
N ILE A 98 -8.10 5.73 5.89
CA ILE A 98 -8.13 7.17 6.13
C ILE A 98 -8.87 7.38 7.45
N ASP A 99 -8.17 7.95 8.43
CA ASP A 99 -8.75 8.35 9.70
C ASP A 99 -8.84 9.87 9.77
N TYR A 100 -9.96 10.36 10.31
CA TYR A 100 -10.15 11.76 10.63
C TYR A 100 -9.90 11.98 12.12
N LEU A 101 -9.06 12.97 12.42
CA LEU A 101 -8.56 13.23 13.77
C LEU A 101 -8.92 14.65 14.22
N SER A 102 -9.33 14.78 15.47
CA SER A 102 -9.43 16.05 16.18
C SER A 102 -8.13 16.35 16.91
N GLN A 103 -8.02 17.58 17.42
CA GLN A 103 -6.90 17.98 18.27
C GLN A 103 -7.38 18.06 19.71
N ALA A 104 -6.97 17.12 20.56
CA ALA A 104 -7.34 17.16 21.97
C ALA A 104 -6.86 18.48 22.61
N GLY A 105 -7.74 19.12 23.38
CA GLY A 105 -7.42 20.27 24.22
C GLY A 105 -6.75 19.83 25.53
N GLY A 106 -5.75 20.58 25.99
CA GLY A 106 -5.03 20.28 27.24
C GLY A 106 -3.55 20.69 27.17
N ALA A 107 -2.75 20.20 28.13
CA ALA A 107 -1.32 20.52 28.22
C ALA A 107 -0.48 19.90 27.09
N VAL A 108 -0.98 18.86 26.43
CA VAL A 108 -0.34 18.20 25.29
C VAL A 108 -1.30 18.21 24.12
N LEU A 109 -0.91 18.86 23.03
CA LEU A 109 -1.66 18.87 21.78
C LEU A 109 -1.42 17.54 21.07
N ALA A 110 -2.43 16.67 21.07
CA ALA A 110 -2.38 15.35 20.43
C ALA A 110 -3.52 15.18 19.43
N ALA A 111 -3.21 14.52 18.30
CA ALA A 111 -4.21 14.14 17.31
C ALA A 111 -4.93 12.86 17.77
N VAL A 112 -6.23 12.96 18.02
CA VAL A 112 -7.07 11.88 18.57
C VAL A 112 -8.18 11.55 17.57
N PRO A 113 -8.63 10.29 17.44
CA PRO A 113 -9.75 9.96 16.57
C PRO A 113 -10.99 10.78 16.91
N VAL A 114 -11.66 11.29 15.87
CA VAL A 114 -12.97 11.93 16.01
C VAL A 114 -13.97 10.89 16.51
N THR A 115 -14.62 11.18 17.64
CA THR A 115 -15.61 10.27 18.25
C THR A 115 -17.04 10.59 17.81
N ALA A 116 -17.28 11.81 17.35
CA ALA A 116 -18.55 12.25 16.80
C ALA A 116 -18.34 12.79 15.38
N MET A 117 -18.44 11.91 14.39
CA MET A 117 -18.24 12.27 12.99
C MET A 117 -19.29 13.31 12.55
N PRO A 118 -18.89 14.47 11.99
CA PRO A 118 -19.85 15.42 11.43
C PRO A 118 -20.64 14.80 10.27
N GLY A 119 -21.88 15.23 10.07
CA GLY A 119 -22.72 14.73 8.97
C GLY A 119 -22.27 15.19 7.58
N CYS A 120 -21.56 16.32 7.49
CA CYS A 120 -21.12 16.92 6.24
C CYS A 120 -19.90 17.85 6.48
N PRO A 121 -19.18 18.27 5.42
CA PRO A 121 -18.07 19.22 5.53
C PRO A 121 -18.43 20.57 6.14
N GLN A 122 -19.63 21.11 5.83
CA GLN A 122 -20.09 22.37 6.41
C GLN A 122 -20.28 22.27 7.93
N ARG A 123 -20.84 21.15 8.41
CA ARG A 123 -21.03 20.92 9.84
C ARG A 123 -19.69 20.79 10.55
N ASN A 124 -18.68 20.20 9.90
CA ASN A 124 -17.32 20.20 10.44
C ASN A 124 -16.80 21.62 10.66
N ARG A 125 -16.99 22.53 9.69
CA ARG A 125 -16.58 23.93 9.80
C ARG A 125 -17.25 24.63 10.98
N ILE A 126 -18.56 24.44 11.16
CA ILE A 126 -19.31 24.99 12.31
C ILE A 126 -18.76 24.42 13.63
N ASN A 127 -18.66 23.09 13.74
CA ASN A 127 -18.16 22.43 14.94
C ASN A 127 -16.75 22.91 15.32
N CYS A 128 -15.87 23.11 14.34
CA CYS A 128 -14.51 23.60 14.56
C CYS A 128 -14.44 25.09 14.91
N LEU A 129 -15.40 25.90 14.48
CA LEU A 129 -15.52 27.30 14.89
C LEU A 129 -16.04 27.41 16.33
N ASP A 130 -16.98 26.54 16.71
CA ASP A 130 -17.55 26.49 18.06
C ASP A 130 -16.54 25.97 19.08
N ASP A 131 -15.87 24.85 18.78
CA ASP A 131 -14.80 24.28 19.61
C ASP A 131 -13.67 23.67 18.75
N PRO A 132 -12.53 24.38 18.60
CA PRO A 132 -11.37 23.90 17.85
C PRO A 132 -10.70 22.65 18.43
N HIS A 133 -11.04 22.28 19.66
CA HIS A 133 -10.55 21.09 20.36
C HIS A 133 -11.65 20.04 20.58
N GLY A 134 -12.83 20.29 20.02
CA GLY A 134 -14.00 19.45 20.15
C GLY A 134 -13.80 18.08 19.50
N ALA A 135 -14.43 17.06 20.08
CA ALA A 135 -14.35 15.69 19.57
C ALA A 135 -15.05 15.48 18.21
N SER A 136 -15.78 16.49 17.73
CA SER A 136 -16.46 16.55 16.42
C SER A 136 -15.79 17.51 15.42
N CYS A 137 -14.62 18.06 15.76
CA CYS A 137 -13.85 18.92 14.86
C CYS A 137 -12.72 18.12 14.18
N ILE A 138 -12.87 17.84 12.88
CA ILE A 138 -11.83 17.25 12.05
C ILE A 138 -10.77 18.32 11.77
N ARG A 139 -9.56 18.11 12.28
CA ARG A 139 -8.40 19.01 12.08
C ARG A 139 -7.28 18.37 11.30
N PHE A 140 -7.14 17.05 11.41
CA PHE A 140 -6.12 16.32 10.69
C PHE A 140 -6.74 15.12 9.98
N VAL A 141 -6.15 14.79 8.85
CA VAL A 141 -6.45 13.58 8.11
C VAL A 141 -5.21 12.71 8.14
N ARG A 142 -5.35 11.47 8.59
CA ARG A 142 -4.26 10.50 8.63
C ARG A 142 -4.55 9.36 7.67
N ALA A 143 -3.70 9.19 6.67
CA ALA A 143 -3.74 8.03 5.80
C ALA A 143 -2.68 7.00 6.20
N ARG A 144 -3.06 5.73 6.20
CA ARG A 144 -2.22 4.59 6.56
C ARG A 144 -2.46 3.44 5.58
N LEU A 145 -1.43 2.64 5.35
CA LEU A 145 -1.56 1.40 4.59
C LEU A 145 -1.68 0.23 5.57
N CYS A 146 -2.83 -0.44 5.57
CA CYS A 146 -3.16 -1.49 6.54
C CYS A 146 -3.77 -2.70 5.82
N VAL A 147 -3.69 -3.88 6.41
CA VAL A 147 -4.54 -5.00 5.97
C VAL A 147 -6.03 -4.62 6.12
N PRO A 148 -6.88 -4.93 5.13
CA PRO A 148 -8.30 -4.65 5.22
C PRO A 148 -8.91 -5.52 6.31
N SER A 149 -9.16 -4.92 7.48
CA SER A 149 -9.81 -5.58 8.61
C SER A 149 -10.73 -4.59 9.31
N GLU A 150 -11.80 -5.10 9.92
CA GLU A 150 -12.75 -4.26 10.66
C GLU A 150 -12.20 -3.75 12.00
N GLY A 151 -11.03 -4.24 12.44
CA GLY A 151 -10.40 -3.82 13.69
C GLY A 151 -9.91 -2.38 13.67
N ALA A 152 -9.91 -1.71 14.82
CA ALA A 152 -9.42 -0.32 14.97
C ALA A 152 -7.89 -0.18 14.76
N ARG A 153 -7.14 -1.28 14.89
CA ARG A 153 -5.69 -1.30 14.72
C ARG A 153 -5.32 -1.40 13.23
N CYS A 154 -4.29 -0.66 12.83
CA CYS A 154 -3.70 -0.80 11.51
C CYS A 154 -2.60 -1.85 11.60
N GLU A 155 -2.87 -3.06 11.11
CA GLU A 155 -1.84 -4.09 11.00
C GLU A 155 -1.04 -3.93 9.70
N SER A 156 0.28 -4.07 9.83
CA SER A 156 1.24 -3.98 8.73
C SER A 156 0.95 -4.99 7.63
N VAL A 157 1.03 -4.55 6.37
CA VAL A 157 0.76 -5.40 5.21
C VAL A 157 1.93 -6.38 4.97
N PRO A 158 1.66 -7.70 4.84
CA PRO A 158 2.71 -8.66 4.52
C PRO A 158 3.18 -8.49 3.07
N TYR A 159 4.49 -8.56 2.86
CA TYR A 159 5.07 -8.63 1.52
C TYR A 159 4.77 -10.00 0.90
N ARG A 160 4.20 -10.00 -0.30
CA ARG A 160 3.93 -11.22 -1.08
C ARG A 160 4.79 -11.22 -2.33
N PRO A 161 5.74 -12.17 -2.49
CA PRO A 161 6.48 -12.38 -3.74
C PRO A 161 5.51 -12.65 -4.90
N ILE A 162 5.84 -12.17 -6.10
CA ILE A 162 5.09 -12.49 -7.32
C ILE A 162 5.63 -13.77 -7.95
N LEU A 163 6.94 -14.00 -7.82
CA LEU A 163 7.58 -15.19 -8.36
C LEU A 163 7.33 -16.40 -7.44
N PRO A 164 6.55 -17.41 -7.89
CA PRO A 164 6.12 -18.53 -7.04
C PRO A 164 7.29 -19.40 -6.56
N LEU A 165 8.33 -19.52 -7.37
CA LEU A 165 9.57 -20.24 -7.01
C LEU A 165 10.28 -19.58 -5.81
N LEU A 166 10.21 -18.26 -5.69
CA LEU A 166 10.71 -17.55 -4.53
C LEU A 166 9.71 -17.59 -3.38
N GLY A 167 8.41 -17.61 -3.65
CA GLY A 167 7.34 -17.68 -2.64
C GLY A 167 7.52 -18.80 -1.61
N VAL A 168 8.00 -19.98 -2.02
CA VAL A 168 8.30 -21.09 -1.10
C VAL A 168 9.51 -20.85 -0.18
N MET A 169 10.42 -19.95 -0.56
CA MET A 169 11.57 -19.55 0.27
C MET A 169 11.24 -18.40 1.22
N PHE A 170 10.15 -17.68 1.00
CA PHE A 170 9.75 -16.58 1.89
C PHE A 170 8.91 -17.11 3.06
N PRO A 171 9.22 -16.69 4.30
CA PRO A 171 8.43 -17.08 5.46
C PRO A 171 7.01 -16.54 5.35
N SER A 172 6.04 -17.31 5.85
CA SER A 172 4.62 -16.96 5.87
C SER A 172 4.09 -16.90 7.31
N GLY A 173 2.87 -16.38 7.48
CA GLY A 173 2.26 -16.24 8.80
C GLY A 173 3.00 -15.23 9.69
N ALA A 174 3.32 -15.64 10.92
CA ALA A 174 3.99 -14.78 11.92
C ALA A 174 5.42 -14.37 11.50
N GLY A 175 6.09 -15.17 10.68
CA GLY A 175 7.43 -14.88 10.18
C GLY A 175 7.45 -14.05 8.89
N ALA A 176 6.29 -13.67 8.34
CA ALA A 176 6.23 -12.98 7.06
C ALA A 176 6.97 -11.62 7.10
N VAL A 177 7.76 -11.36 6.08
CA VAL A 177 8.37 -10.04 5.86
C VAL A 177 7.24 -9.04 5.67
N ARG A 178 7.21 -7.99 6.49
CA ARG A 178 6.15 -6.97 6.50
C ARG A 178 6.67 -5.68 5.87
N LEU A 179 5.78 -5.01 5.16
CA LEU A 179 6.03 -3.66 4.67
C LEU A 179 6.15 -2.69 5.85
N PRO A 180 6.92 -1.61 5.71
CA PRO A 180 7.02 -0.59 6.75
C PRO A 180 5.64 -0.02 7.07
N ASN A 181 5.43 0.34 8.33
CA ASN A 181 4.25 1.08 8.73
C ASN A 181 4.35 2.50 8.17
N GLY A 182 3.69 2.74 7.03
CA GLY A 182 3.52 4.09 6.49
C GLY A 182 2.31 4.76 7.08
N ALA A 183 2.51 5.94 7.65
CA ALA A 183 1.44 6.85 8.02
C ALA A 183 1.83 8.27 7.61
N THR A 184 0.91 8.97 6.94
CA THR A 184 1.07 10.39 6.64
C THR A 184 -0.12 11.14 7.22
N MET A 185 0.17 12.25 7.90
CA MET A 185 -0.84 13.20 8.38
C MET A 185 -0.81 14.46 7.52
N ALA A 186 -1.99 14.97 7.22
CA ALA A 186 -2.21 16.27 6.60
C ALA A 186 -3.19 17.08 7.46
N VAL A 187 -3.10 18.41 7.40
CA VAL A 187 -4.13 19.28 7.98
C VAL A 187 -5.38 19.15 7.13
N ALA A 188 -6.56 19.13 7.78
CA ALA A 188 -7.83 19.17 7.08
C ALA A 188 -7.99 20.55 6.41
N GLU A 189 -8.27 20.56 5.12
CA GLU A 189 -8.47 21.79 4.35
C GLU A 189 -9.97 21.99 4.09
N SER A 190 -10.42 22.03 2.84
CA SER A 190 -11.83 22.23 2.52
C SER A 190 -12.72 21.05 2.90
N LEU A 191 -12.16 19.83 3.00
CA LEU A 191 -12.92 18.59 3.14
C LEU A 191 -14.07 18.49 2.12
N GLY A 192 -13.88 19.05 0.92
CA GLY A 192 -14.89 19.06 -0.13
C GLY A 192 -16.08 19.98 0.11
N TYR A 193 -16.01 20.90 1.09
CA TYR A 193 -17.05 21.92 1.30
C TYR A 193 -17.23 22.76 0.02
N PRO A 194 -18.38 22.66 -0.67
CA PRO A 194 -18.72 23.59 -1.74
C PRO A 194 -19.22 24.88 -1.09
N ASP A 195 -18.90 26.04 -1.66
CA ASP A 195 -19.39 27.35 -1.18
C ASP A 195 -20.93 27.53 -1.28
N ASN A 196 -21.68 26.46 -1.53
CA ASN A 196 -23.15 26.47 -1.56
C ASN A 196 -23.72 26.18 -0.15
N SER A 197 -24.74 26.94 0.24
CA SER A 197 -25.35 26.89 1.57
C SER A 197 -26.34 25.73 1.77
N GLY A 198 -26.50 24.84 0.79
CA GLY A 198 -27.50 23.76 0.80
C GLY A 198 -26.93 22.35 0.97
N PHE A 199 -25.62 22.19 1.17
CA PHE A 199 -24.93 20.89 1.07
C PHE A 199 -24.90 20.04 2.34
N CYS A 200 -25.72 20.36 3.34
CA CYS A 200 -25.80 19.58 4.58
C CYS A 200 -27.25 19.20 4.84
N PRO A 201 -27.68 17.96 4.52
CA PRO A 201 -29.02 17.49 4.88
C PRO A 201 -29.19 17.37 6.41
#